data_AF-A0A7C3Z278-F1
#
_entry.id   AF-A0A7C3Z278-F1
#
_cell.length_a   1.000
_cell.length_b   1.000
_cell.length_c   1.000
_cell.angle_alpha   90.00
_cell.angle_beta   90.00
_cell.angle_gamma   90.00
#
_symmetry.space_group_name_H-M   'P 1'
#
loop_
_entity.id
_entity.type
_entity.pdbx_description
1 polymer ?
#
loop_
_entity_poly.entity_id
_entity_poly.type
_entity_poly.pdbx_seq_one_letter_code
_entity_poly.pdbx_strand_id
1 'polypeptide(L)'
;MTNLLKSETLPAPIILNPAEASIEDYAEALGSIWPQDQDRPIWLSWLHVLSHATVACEEVRKNRWHRVAKELAEVVVWWLTFTRRVTRPPRRTGEADRLVPYIGSSASDIVWYKFPRVCPVCLGRWLAEHCDPASDPGALISAKIREINAFFKENPYCTCLAAKKDVEERPQAFKSFIKKCVRTYARKVRQKRKPGSLKGMAEMINTIFANCIEVLSVEEIAFHLLEEVGEVSKSLASLYMLDTRELIPDLIKERRDKVIDFAEELADVFSWAVSLLAKIYRFLECAAEFAAEYKTVEGTPELVRGNLDRTRNIVDLIWTIYGKGAVLVCEQCKELPCNPNHPAHKGKRGLLAGKRLSPEVCDLLLQGSQIT
;
A
#
# COMPACT_ATOMS: atom_id res chain seq x y z
N MET A 1 10.88 -32.00 29.51
CA MET A 1 10.38 -30.74 30.09
C MET A 1 11.23 -29.60 29.56
N THR A 2 10.83 -29.03 28.44
CA THR A 2 11.60 -28.02 27.71
C THR A 2 11.26 -26.64 28.29
N ASN A 3 12.28 -25.93 28.76
CA ASN A 3 12.17 -24.59 29.30
C ASN A 3 11.49 -23.66 28.28
N LEU A 4 10.22 -23.31 28.54
CA LEU A 4 9.55 -22.16 27.98
C LEU A 4 10.29 -20.92 28.49
N LEU A 5 11.36 -20.53 27.79
CA LEU A 5 11.93 -19.19 27.91
C LEU A 5 10.78 -18.21 27.67
N LYS A 6 10.32 -17.57 28.74
CA LYS A 6 9.42 -16.43 28.68
C LYS A 6 10.15 -15.37 27.87
N SER A 7 9.86 -15.33 26.57
CA SER A 7 10.18 -14.20 25.70
C SER A 7 9.64 -12.96 26.40
N GLU A 8 10.52 -12.12 26.94
CA GLU A 8 10.14 -10.80 27.42
C GLU A 8 9.42 -10.10 26.27
N THR A 9 8.12 -9.89 26.45
CA THR A 9 7.29 -9.17 25.49
C THR A 9 7.84 -7.76 25.41
N LEU A 10 8.51 -7.45 24.29
CA LEU A 10 8.88 -6.08 23.97
C LEU A 10 7.64 -5.19 24.18
N PRO A 11 7.79 -4.04 24.87
CA PRO A 11 6.66 -3.15 25.10
C PRO A 11 6.03 -2.79 23.76
N ALA A 12 4.70 -2.87 23.71
CA ALA A 12 3.97 -2.56 22.49
C ALA A 12 4.33 -1.13 22.02
N PRO A 13 4.58 -0.92 20.74
CA PRO A 13 4.84 0.42 20.20
C PRO A 13 3.62 1.31 20.45
N ILE A 14 3.84 2.41 21.16
CA ILE A 14 2.83 3.42 21.48
C ILE A 14 2.91 4.52 20.41
N ILE A 15 1.76 4.89 19.83
CA ILE A 15 1.67 6.01 18.90
C ILE A 15 1.04 7.20 19.65
N LEU A 16 1.90 8.07 20.18
CA LEU A 16 1.46 9.23 20.97
C LEU A 16 0.80 10.32 20.11
N ASN A 17 1.28 10.49 18.87
CA ASN A 17 0.71 11.42 17.91
C ASN A 17 0.41 10.73 16.58
N PRO A 18 -0.80 10.18 16.42
CA PRO A 18 -1.26 9.53 15.19
C PRO A 18 -1.00 10.31 13.90
N ALA A 19 -1.20 11.63 13.92
CA ALA A 19 -1.12 12.46 12.72
C ALA A 19 0.34 12.65 12.23
N GLU A 20 1.31 12.56 13.14
CA GLU A 20 2.73 12.76 12.87
C GLU A 20 3.51 11.44 12.72
N ALA A 21 2.92 10.31 13.12
CA ALA A 21 3.55 9.01 13.03
C ALA A 21 3.82 8.59 11.57
N SER A 22 4.99 8.00 11.34
CA SER A 22 5.42 7.58 10.01
C SER A 22 4.71 6.30 9.55
N ILE A 23 4.84 5.97 8.25
CA ILE A 23 4.35 4.69 7.73
C ILE A 23 4.98 3.51 8.49
N GLU A 24 6.26 3.61 8.82
CA GLU A 24 6.99 2.59 9.58
C GLU A 24 6.48 2.45 11.01
N ASP A 25 6.16 3.56 11.70
CA ASP A 25 5.59 3.52 13.05
C ASP A 25 4.26 2.76 13.07
N TYR A 26 3.38 3.06 12.12
CA TYR A 26 2.12 2.34 11.93
C TYR A 26 2.34 0.87 11.60
N ALA A 27 3.26 0.58 10.67
CA ALA A 27 3.55 -0.78 10.26
C ALA A 27 4.12 -1.60 11.42
N GLU A 28 4.96 -1.01 12.28
CA GLU A 28 5.45 -1.67 13.49
C GLU A 28 4.32 -1.94 14.48
N ALA A 29 3.47 -0.94 14.75
CA ALA A 29 2.36 -1.10 15.69
C ALA A 29 1.35 -2.16 15.25
N LEU A 30 0.99 -2.19 13.97
CA LEU A 30 0.12 -3.23 13.42
C LEU A 30 0.81 -4.60 13.46
N GLY A 31 2.10 -4.66 13.17
CA GLY A 31 2.89 -5.88 13.27
C GLY A 31 3.00 -6.47 14.68
N SER A 32 2.79 -5.65 15.72
CA SER A 32 2.70 -6.09 17.13
C SER A 32 1.32 -6.64 17.50
N ILE A 33 0.27 -6.34 16.72
CA ILE A 33 -1.06 -6.95 16.91
C ILE A 33 -1.00 -8.44 16.62
N TRP A 34 -0.33 -8.84 15.53
CA TRP A 34 -0.23 -10.24 15.10
C TRP A 34 1.24 -10.72 15.07
N PRO A 35 1.90 -10.90 16.23
CA PRO A 35 3.30 -11.32 16.28
C PRO A 35 3.57 -12.65 15.54
N GLN A 36 2.58 -13.55 15.50
CA GLN A 36 2.61 -14.83 14.78
C GLN A 36 2.75 -14.68 13.26
N ASP A 37 2.45 -13.52 12.68
CA ASP A 37 2.58 -13.30 11.23
C ASP A 37 4.03 -13.26 10.76
N GLN A 38 4.98 -13.08 11.69
CA GLN A 38 6.40 -13.17 11.39
C GLN A 38 6.79 -14.56 10.87
N ASP A 39 6.12 -15.61 11.35
CA ASP A 39 6.41 -17.00 11.01
C ASP A 39 5.57 -17.54 9.84
N ARG A 40 4.61 -16.78 9.33
CA ARG A 40 3.72 -17.22 8.24
C ARG A 40 4.36 -17.01 6.88
N PRO A 41 4.02 -17.79 5.84
CA PRO A 41 4.45 -17.48 4.48
C PRO A 41 4.03 -16.06 4.06
N ILE A 42 4.91 -15.31 3.39
CA ILE A 42 4.68 -13.89 3.06
C ILE A 42 3.49 -13.70 2.10
N TRP A 43 3.24 -14.65 1.20
CA TRP A 43 2.05 -14.64 0.33
C TRP A 43 0.73 -14.69 1.12
N LEU A 44 0.71 -15.29 2.31
CA LEU A 44 -0.50 -15.33 3.13
C LEU A 44 -0.88 -13.93 3.63
N SER A 45 0.11 -13.12 4.01
CA SER A 45 -0.10 -11.70 4.34
C SER A 45 -0.60 -10.91 3.12
N TRP A 46 -0.14 -11.24 1.91
CA TRP A 46 -0.62 -10.60 0.68
C TRP A 46 -2.05 -11.00 0.31
N LEU A 47 -2.42 -12.27 0.51
CA LEU A 47 -3.79 -12.76 0.25
C LEU A 47 -4.84 -12.01 1.05
N HIS A 48 -4.49 -11.46 2.23
CA HIS A 48 -5.39 -10.56 2.93
C HIS A 48 -5.66 -9.27 2.15
N VAL A 49 -4.62 -8.62 1.62
CA VAL A 49 -4.76 -7.41 0.79
C VAL A 49 -5.67 -7.72 -0.40
N LEU A 50 -5.41 -8.82 -1.11
CA LEU A 50 -6.23 -9.27 -2.24
C LEU A 50 -7.68 -9.55 -1.84
N SER A 51 -7.91 -10.29 -0.76
CA SER A 51 -9.24 -10.64 -0.29
C SER A 51 -10.05 -9.39 0.07
N HIS A 52 -9.46 -8.46 0.83
CA HIS A 52 -10.15 -7.24 1.25
C HIS A 52 -10.36 -6.26 0.09
N ALA A 53 -9.42 -6.16 -0.87
CA ALA A 53 -9.60 -5.34 -2.06
C ALA A 53 -10.75 -5.85 -2.94
N THR A 54 -10.88 -7.17 -3.08
CA THR A 54 -11.98 -7.81 -3.82
C THR A 54 -13.33 -7.50 -3.17
N VAL A 55 -13.40 -7.64 -1.84
CA VAL A 55 -14.62 -7.33 -1.10
C VAL A 55 -14.94 -5.83 -1.17
N ALA A 56 -13.95 -4.94 -1.06
CA ALA A 56 -14.16 -3.51 -1.22
C ALA A 56 -14.82 -3.17 -2.58
N CYS A 57 -14.34 -3.78 -3.69
CA CYS A 57 -14.96 -3.61 -5.01
C CYS A 57 -16.39 -4.16 -5.07
N GLU A 58 -16.65 -5.31 -4.44
CA GLU A 58 -18.00 -5.87 -4.32
C GLU A 58 -18.93 -4.92 -3.55
N GLU A 59 -18.44 -4.29 -2.49
CA GLU A 59 -19.17 -3.34 -1.67
C GLU A 59 -19.42 -2.01 -2.39
N VAL A 60 -18.47 -1.55 -3.22
CA VAL A 60 -18.65 -0.39 -4.13
C VAL A 60 -19.79 -0.67 -5.09
N ARG A 61 -19.78 -1.81 -5.78
CA ARG A 61 -20.86 -2.22 -6.69
C ARG A 61 -22.24 -2.28 -6.02
N LYS A 62 -22.27 -2.55 -4.71
CA LYS A 62 -23.50 -2.61 -3.90
C LYS A 62 -23.85 -1.28 -3.23
N ASN A 63 -23.08 -0.22 -3.46
CA ASN A 63 -23.24 1.10 -2.83
C ASN A 63 -23.26 1.05 -1.28
N ARG A 64 -22.51 0.12 -0.67
CA ARG A 64 -22.45 -0.05 0.79
C ARG A 64 -21.21 0.65 1.37
N TRP A 65 -21.18 1.98 1.28
CA TRP A 65 -19.96 2.79 1.53
C TRP A 65 -19.31 2.58 2.91
N HIS A 66 -20.08 2.32 3.95
CA HIS A 66 -19.54 2.01 5.28
C HIS A 66 -18.73 0.71 5.29
N ARG A 67 -19.14 -0.28 4.49
CA ARG A 67 -18.38 -1.52 4.29
C ARG A 67 -17.18 -1.27 3.40
N VAL A 68 -17.30 -0.43 2.37
CA VAL A 68 -16.15 -0.07 1.54
C VAL A 68 -15.05 0.57 2.40
N ALA A 69 -15.38 1.56 3.23
CA ALA A 69 -14.42 2.19 4.15
C ALA A 69 -13.78 1.17 5.10
N LYS A 70 -14.59 0.27 5.67
CA LYS A 70 -14.09 -0.80 6.53
C LYS A 70 -13.10 -1.72 5.81
N GLU A 71 -13.47 -2.25 4.65
CA GLU A 71 -12.62 -3.18 3.89
C GLU A 71 -11.37 -2.47 3.36
N LEU A 72 -11.47 -1.18 3.05
CA LEU A 72 -10.32 -0.37 2.66
C LEU A 72 -9.33 -0.17 3.82
N ALA A 73 -9.82 -0.06 5.05
CA ALA A 73 -8.96 -0.05 6.23
C ALA A 73 -8.18 -1.36 6.38
N GLU A 74 -8.85 -2.49 6.15
CA GLU A 74 -8.21 -3.81 6.14
C GLU A 74 -7.15 -3.89 5.04
N VAL A 75 -7.45 -3.44 3.81
CA VAL A 75 -6.46 -3.36 2.71
C VAL A 75 -5.20 -2.61 3.16
N VAL A 76 -5.36 -1.42 3.75
CA VAL A 76 -4.24 -0.60 4.21
C VAL A 76 -3.46 -1.27 5.34
N VAL A 77 -4.15 -1.82 6.35
CA VAL A 77 -3.51 -2.47 7.50
C VAL A 77 -2.71 -3.71 7.07
N TRP A 78 -3.27 -4.52 6.18
CA TRP A 78 -2.57 -5.67 5.62
C TRP A 78 -1.45 -5.27 4.67
N TRP A 79 -1.59 -4.18 3.92
CA TRP A 79 -0.51 -3.61 3.14
C TRP A 79 0.64 -3.13 4.03
N LEU A 80 0.37 -2.46 5.15
CA LEU A 80 1.38 -2.04 6.13
C LEU A 80 2.09 -3.25 6.77
N THR A 81 1.31 -4.28 7.12
CA THR A 81 1.84 -5.53 7.68
C THR A 81 2.74 -6.25 6.66
N PHE A 82 2.30 -6.34 5.41
CA PHE A 82 3.06 -6.95 4.32
C PHE A 82 4.33 -6.17 3.99
N THR A 83 4.23 -4.85 3.80
CA THR A 83 5.37 -3.98 3.50
C THR A 83 6.42 -4.02 4.60
N ARG A 84 6.02 -4.03 5.88
CA ARG A 84 6.95 -4.24 7.01
C ARG A 84 7.75 -5.54 6.86
N ARG A 85 7.13 -6.61 6.39
CA ARG A 85 7.83 -7.90 6.23
C ARG A 85 8.80 -7.87 5.06
N VAL A 86 8.41 -7.34 3.91
CA VAL A 86 9.29 -7.29 2.72
C VAL A 86 10.37 -6.21 2.81
N THR A 87 10.24 -5.23 3.70
CA THR A 87 11.28 -4.20 3.94
C THR A 87 12.25 -4.56 5.07
N ARG A 88 12.09 -5.73 5.69
CA ARG A 88 12.99 -6.25 6.71
C ARG A 88 13.93 -7.30 6.15
N PRO A 89 15.21 -7.29 6.56
CA PRO A 89 16.08 -8.41 6.26
C PRO A 89 15.44 -9.70 6.78
N PRO A 90 15.45 -10.79 5.97
CA PRO A 90 14.97 -12.08 6.43
C PRO A 90 15.73 -12.51 7.69
N ARG A 91 15.01 -13.00 8.71
CA ARG A 91 15.59 -13.33 10.03
C ARG A 91 16.30 -14.68 10.05
N ARG A 92 15.95 -15.62 9.15
CA ARG A 92 16.59 -16.94 9.05
C ARG A 92 17.17 -17.12 7.65
N THR A 93 18.15 -18.00 7.54
CA THR A 93 18.85 -18.32 6.28
C THR A 93 18.29 -19.57 5.58
N GLY A 94 17.15 -20.10 6.07
CA GLY A 94 16.50 -21.27 5.49
C GLY A 94 15.93 -21.00 4.08
N GLU A 95 15.71 -22.05 3.30
CA GLU A 95 15.22 -21.94 1.92
C GLU A 95 13.92 -21.14 1.80
N ALA A 96 12.98 -21.30 2.73
CA ALA A 96 11.72 -20.55 2.75
C ALA A 96 11.92 -19.03 2.89
N ASP A 97 12.99 -18.58 3.57
CA ASP A 97 13.32 -17.16 3.74
C ASP A 97 14.04 -16.59 2.51
N ARG A 98 14.73 -17.41 1.71
CA ARG A 98 15.31 -16.99 0.42
C ARG A 98 14.24 -16.57 -0.59
N LEU A 99 13.04 -17.12 -0.43
CA LEU A 99 11.88 -16.83 -1.27
C LEU A 99 11.12 -15.56 -0.85
N VAL A 100 11.45 -14.96 0.31
CA VAL A 100 10.85 -13.68 0.71
C VAL A 100 11.50 -12.55 -0.09
N PRO A 101 10.73 -11.77 -0.87
CA PRO A 101 11.30 -10.61 -1.56
C PRO A 101 11.72 -9.58 -0.51
N TYR A 102 13.00 -9.20 -0.54
CA TYR A 102 13.55 -8.15 0.33
C TYR A 102 13.73 -6.87 -0.47
N ILE A 103 13.05 -5.82 -0.05
CA ILE A 103 13.17 -4.46 -0.55
C ILE A 103 14.11 -3.72 0.40
N GLY A 104 15.29 -3.34 -0.10
CA GLY A 104 16.32 -2.62 0.67
C GLY A 104 16.00 -1.15 0.98
N SER A 105 14.73 -0.82 1.21
CA SER A 105 14.26 0.53 1.55
C SER A 105 13.07 0.48 2.52
N SER A 106 12.79 1.60 3.19
CA SER A 106 11.62 1.70 4.09
C SER A 106 10.28 1.71 3.32
N ALA A 107 9.16 1.44 4.01
CA ALA A 107 7.84 1.44 3.39
C ALA A 107 7.45 2.83 2.85
N SER A 108 7.81 3.89 3.56
CA SER A 108 7.65 5.27 3.08
C SER A 108 8.58 5.62 1.92
N ASP A 109 9.76 4.98 1.82
CA ASP A 109 10.62 5.12 0.64
C ASP A 109 10.05 4.44 -0.60
N ILE A 110 9.35 3.31 -0.45
CA ILE A 110 8.63 2.65 -1.55
C ILE A 110 7.65 3.64 -2.21
N VAL A 111 6.78 4.25 -1.40
CA VAL A 111 5.81 5.26 -1.90
C VAL A 111 6.53 6.48 -2.47
N TRP A 112 7.55 6.99 -1.78
CA TRP A 112 8.29 8.19 -2.21
C TRP A 112 9.02 8.01 -3.55
N TYR A 113 9.64 6.85 -3.78
CA TYR A 113 10.40 6.61 -5.01
C TYR A 113 9.50 6.51 -6.24
N LYS A 114 8.24 6.11 -6.08
CA LYS A 114 7.22 6.18 -7.13
C LYS A 114 6.63 7.59 -7.24
N PHE A 115 6.26 8.23 -6.13
CA PHE A 115 5.51 9.49 -6.12
C PHE A 115 6.23 10.63 -5.36
N PRO A 116 7.32 11.20 -5.89
CA PRO A 116 8.09 12.24 -5.21
C PRO A 116 7.45 13.64 -5.36
N ARG A 117 6.17 13.78 -4.96
CA ARG A 117 5.30 14.95 -5.17
C ARG A 117 4.97 15.29 -6.63
N VAL A 118 5.21 14.37 -7.55
CA VAL A 118 4.90 14.54 -8.97
C VAL A 118 4.27 13.25 -9.48
N CYS A 119 3.35 13.36 -10.42
CA CYS A 119 2.82 12.19 -11.11
C CYS A 119 3.90 11.63 -12.06
N PRO A 120 4.26 10.33 -11.98
CA PRO A 120 5.26 9.70 -12.86
C PRO A 120 4.96 9.88 -14.34
N VAL A 121 3.67 9.82 -14.69
CA VAL A 121 3.21 9.95 -16.08
C VAL A 121 3.35 11.40 -16.56
N CYS A 122 2.93 12.39 -15.77
CA CYS A 122 3.14 13.82 -16.09
C CYS A 122 4.63 14.16 -16.20
N LEU A 123 5.48 13.64 -15.30
CA LEU A 123 6.92 13.83 -15.40
C LEU A 123 7.46 13.20 -16.69
N GLY A 124 6.96 12.02 -17.06
CA GLY A 124 7.33 11.38 -18.32
C GLY A 124 6.90 12.16 -19.56
N ARG A 125 5.74 12.81 -19.54
CA ARG A 125 5.31 13.75 -20.60
C ARG A 125 6.25 14.94 -20.70
N TRP A 126 6.52 15.59 -19.57
CA TRP A 126 7.44 16.72 -19.52
C TRP A 126 8.82 16.35 -20.06
N LEU A 127 9.37 15.19 -19.67
CA LEU A 127 10.66 14.70 -20.17
C LEU A 127 10.62 14.39 -21.67
N ALA A 128 9.52 13.85 -22.20
CA ALA A 128 9.39 13.59 -23.64
C ALA A 128 9.45 14.87 -24.49
N GLU A 129 8.92 15.97 -23.96
CA GLU A 129 8.88 17.28 -24.64
C GLU A 129 10.19 18.06 -24.52
N HIS A 130 10.99 17.80 -23.47
CA HIS A 130 12.12 18.67 -23.11
C HIS A 130 13.47 17.97 -23.15
N CYS A 131 13.52 16.66 -23.40
CA CYS A 131 14.73 15.88 -23.21
C CYS A 131 14.92 14.79 -24.28
N ASP A 132 16.18 14.49 -24.57
CA ASP A 132 16.55 13.34 -25.40
C ASP A 132 16.55 12.04 -24.57
N PRO A 133 15.72 11.03 -24.92
CA PRO A 133 15.70 9.71 -24.28
C PRO A 133 17.05 8.97 -24.26
N ALA A 134 18.00 9.35 -25.12
CA ALA A 134 19.34 8.77 -25.14
C ALA A 134 20.25 9.31 -24.01
N SER A 135 19.83 10.36 -23.30
CA SER A 135 20.60 10.97 -22.21
C SER A 135 20.66 10.07 -20.97
N ASP A 136 21.74 10.17 -20.19
CA ASP A 136 21.79 9.55 -18.86
C ASP A 136 20.74 10.17 -17.93
N PRO A 137 19.84 9.39 -17.30
CA PRO A 137 18.82 9.89 -16.38
C PRO A 137 19.39 10.75 -15.24
N GLY A 138 20.57 10.41 -14.73
CA GLY A 138 21.23 11.12 -13.64
C GLY A 138 21.70 12.52 -14.03
N ALA A 139 22.43 12.62 -15.14
CA ALA A 139 22.85 13.88 -15.71
C ALA A 139 21.65 14.76 -16.07
N LEU A 140 20.65 14.17 -16.75
CA LEU A 140 19.46 14.89 -17.19
C LEU A 140 18.68 15.48 -16.03
N ILE A 141 18.32 14.66 -15.04
CA ILE A 141 17.59 15.16 -13.86
C ILE A 141 18.42 16.21 -13.12
N SER A 142 19.75 16.05 -13.02
CA SER A 142 20.59 17.06 -12.37
C SER A 142 20.53 18.41 -13.08
N ALA A 143 20.58 18.43 -14.41
CA ALA A 143 20.51 19.64 -15.21
C ALA A 143 19.11 20.29 -15.12
N LYS A 144 18.05 19.48 -15.13
CA LYS A 144 16.66 19.95 -15.25
C LYS A 144 15.89 20.07 -13.94
N ILE A 145 16.47 19.69 -12.79
CA ILE A 145 15.73 19.63 -11.50
C ILE A 145 15.04 20.94 -11.11
N ARG A 146 15.63 22.09 -11.43
CA ARG A 146 15.03 23.41 -11.12
C ARG A 146 13.80 23.68 -11.98
N GLU A 147 13.88 23.40 -13.27
CA GLU A 147 12.75 23.53 -14.22
C GLU A 147 11.62 22.56 -13.86
N ILE A 148 11.95 21.30 -13.58
CA ILE A 148 10.97 20.29 -13.11
C ILE A 148 10.27 20.78 -11.83
N ASN A 149 11.04 21.27 -10.85
CA ASN A 149 10.47 21.77 -9.60
C ASN A 149 9.56 22.99 -9.81
N ALA A 150 9.93 23.91 -10.69
CA ALA A 150 9.11 25.08 -11.00
C ALA A 150 7.80 24.66 -11.68
N PHE A 151 7.88 23.79 -12.70
CA PHE A 151 6.72 23.28 -13.42
C PHE A 151 5.71 22.61 -12.48
N PHE A 152 6.16 21.68 -11.63
CA PHE A 152 5.26 20.97 -10.71
C PHE A 152 4.86 21.78 -9.47
N LYS A 153 5.48 22.94 -9.22
CA LYS A 153 4.99 23.90 -8.24
C LYS A 153 3.78 24.65 -8.78
N GLU A 154 3.80 25.01 -10.06
CA GLU A 154 2.69 25.68 -10.75
C GLU A 154 1.59 24.70 -11.17
N ASN A 155 1.96 23.43 -11.40
CA ASN A 155 1.06 22.36 -11.85
C ASN A 155 1.12 21.17 -10.86
N PRO A 156 0.62 21.32 -9.63
CA PRO A 156 0.73 20.27 -8.61
C PRO A 156 -0.17 19.06 -8.87
N TYR A 157 -1.21 19.22 -9.70
CA TYR A 157 -2.21 18.19 -10.00
C TYR A 157 -1.87 17.47 -11.31
N CYS A 158 -2.13 16.17 -11.37
CA CYS A 158 -1.92 15.39 -12.58
C CYS A 158 -2.93 15.75 -13.68
N THR A 159 -2.51 15.59 -14.93
CA THR A 159 -3.33 15.86 -16.13
C THR A 159 -3.33 14.63 -17.06
N CYS A 160 -3.10 13.45 -16.49
CA CYS A 160 -2.87 12.22 -17.26
C CYS A 160 -4.12 11.73 -17.99
N LEU A 161 -5.31 11.98 -17.43
CA LEU A 161 -6.57 11.61 -18.07
C LEU A 161 -6.72 12.22 -19.46
N ALA A 162 -6.20 13.44 -19.67
CA ALA A 162 -6.22 14.11 -20.96
C ALA A 162 -5.22 13.54 -21.99
N ALA A 163 -4.30 12.66 -21.57
CA ALA A 163 -3.21 12.15 -22.41
C ALA A 163 -3.04 10.62 -22.33
N LYS A 164 -4.11 9.88 -21.99
CA LYS A 164 -4.07 8.44 -21.75
C LYS A 164 -3.46 7.67 -22.93
N LYS A 165 -3.89 7.97 -24.16
CA LYS A 165 -3.41 7.33 -25.39
C LYS A 165 -1.89 7.51 -25.59
N ASP A 166 -1.41 8.75 -25.48
CA ASP A 166 0.00 9.11 -25.66
C ASP A 166 0.93 8.49 -24.60
N VAL A 167 0.36 8.02 -23.49
CA VAL A 167 1.09 7.38 -22.39
C VAL A 167 1.14 5.86 -22.60
N GLU A 168 0.03 5.26 -22.99
CA GLU A 168 -0.10 3.82 -23.23
C GLU A 168 0.74 3.37 -24.43
N GLU A 169 0.72 4.12 -25.52
CA GLU A 169 1.41 3.79 -26.79
C GLU A 169 2.93 4.04 -26.75
N ARG A 170 3.49 4.51 -25.63
CA ARG A 170 4.93 4.80 -25.53
C ARG A 170 5.79 3.55 -25.74
N PRO A 171 6.93 3.67 -26.45
CA PRO A 171 7.90 2.59 -26.54
C PRO A 171 8.33 2.11 -25.16
N GLN A 172 8.47 0.79 -24.98
CA GLN A 172 8.84 0.20 -23.68
C GLN A 172 10.17 0.73 -23.16
N ALA A 173 11.16 0.94 -24.05
CA ALA A 173 12.44 1.55 -23.70
C ALA A 173 12.28 2.94 -23.07
N PHE A 174 11.34 3.75 -23.57
CA PHE A 174 11.05 5.06 -23.02
C PHE A 174 10.35 4.97 -21.67
N LYS A 175 9.39 4.03 -21.49
CA LYS A 175 8.76 3.76 -20.18
C LYS A 175 9.82 3.39 -19.13
N SER A 176 10.77 2.52 -19.48
CA SER A 176 11.89 2.15 -18.59
C SER A 176 12.81 3.34 -18.29
N PHE A 177 13.07 4.21 -19.27
CA PHE A 177 13.83 5.45 -19.07
C PHE A 177 13.13 6.40 -18.09
N ILE A 178 11.81 6.61 -18.23
CA ILE A 178 11.01 7.43 -17.31
C ILE A 178 11.04 6.88 -15.89
N LYS A 179 10.87 5.56 -15.70
CA LYS A 179 11.00 4.93 -14.37
C LYS A 179 12.34 5.27 -13.71
N LYS A 180 13.46 5.20 -14.45
CA LYS A 180 14.80 5.59 -13.95
C LYS A 180 14.89 7.08 -13.60
N CYS A 181 14.31 7.95 -14.43
CA CYS A 181 14.26 9.40 -14.19
C CYS A 181 13.48 9.73 -12.92
N VAL A 182 12.29 9.16 -12.73
CA VAL A 182 11.43 9.35 -11.54
C VAL A 182 12.20 8.96 -10.27
N ARG A 183 12.81 7.76 -10.23
CA ARG A 183 13.60 7.30 -9.08
C ARG A 183 14.79 8.22 -8.79
N THR A 184 15.46 8.71 -9.84
CA THR A 184 16.61 9.62 -9.69
C THR A 184 16.20 10.99 -9.16
N TYR A 185 15.09 11.52 -9.67
CA TYR A 185 14.47 12.75 -9.16
C TYR A 185 14.06 12.60 -7.69
N ALA A 186 13.37 11.50 -7.35
CA ALA A 186 12.96 11.18 -5.98
C ALA A 186 14.14 11.17 -4.99
N ARG A 187 15.29 10.55 -5.36
CA ARG A 187 16.50 10.56 -4.53
C ARG A 187 17.02 11.97 -4.26
N LYS A 188 17.07 12.82 -5.30
CA LYS A 188 17.62 14.18 -5.21
C LYS A 188 16.75 15.13 -4.39
N VAL A 189 15.42 14.97 -4.43
CA VAL A 189 14.49 15.85 -3.71
C VAL A 189 14.09 15.35 -2.32
N ARG A 190 14.48 14.13 -1.95
CA ARG A 190 14.02 13.42 -0.73
C ARG A 190 14.14 14.23 0.55
N GLN A 191 15.35 14.67 0.89
CA GLN A 191 15.68 15.24 2.22
C GLN A 191 14.80 16.43 2.63
N LYS A 192 14.35 17.23 1.67
CA LYS A 192 13.59 18.46 1.95
C LYS A 192 12.09 18.31 1.74
N ARG A 193 11.64 17.28 1.01
CA ARG A 193 10.27 17.23 0.47
C ARG A 193 9.49 15.99 0.87
N LYS A 194 10.15 14.89 1.28
CA LYS A 194 9.46 13.66 1.67
C LYS A 194 8.61 13.92 2.92
N PRO A 195 7.28 13.66 2.89
CA PRO A 195 6.45 13.72 4.09
C PRO A 195 6.96 12.76 5.17
N GLY A 196 6.97 13.22 6.43
CA GLY A 196 7.43 12.42 7.57
C GLY A 196 6.37 11.44 8.11
N SER A 197 5.08 11.76 7.91
CA SER A 197 3.96 11.00 8.47
C SER A 197 3.16 10.24 7.41
N LEU A 198 2.42 9.21 7.84
CA LEU A 198 1.46 8.48 7.00
C LEU A 198 0.39 9.44 6.44
N LYS A 199 -0.11 10.35 7.27
CA LYS A 199 -1.07 11.39 6.86
C LYS A 199 -0.48 12.28 5.75
N GLY A 200 0.73 12.80 5.94
CA GLY A 200 1.38 13.65 4.95
C GLY A 200 1.69 12.93 3.63
N MET A 201 1.95 11.61 3.67
CA MET A 201 2.08 10.77 2.47
C MET A 201 0.74 10.64 1.73
N ALA A 202 -0.36 10.39 2.45
CA ALA A 202 -1.68 10.32 1.84
C ALA A 202 -2.13 11.67 1.24
N GLU A 203 -1.88 12.78 1.92
CA GLU A 203 -2.15 14.13 1.41
C GLU A 203 -1.34 14.45 0.15
N MET A 204 -0.09 14.00 0.08
CA MET A 204 0.73 14.11 -1.12
C MET A 204 0.10 13.37 -2.30
N ILE A 205 -0.36 12.12 -2.10
CA ILE A 205 -1.03 11.34 -3.15
C ILE A 205 -2.33 12.02 -3.59
N ASN A 206 -3.18 12.44 -2.64
CA ASN A 206 -4.42 13.15 -2.93
C ASN A 206 -4.16 14.45 -3.72
N THR A 207 -3.08 15.15 -3.43
CA THR A 207 -2.66 16.34 -4.19
C THR A 207 -2.26 15.96 -5.62
N ILE A 208 -1.39 14.96 -5.78
CA ILE A 208 -0.94 14.53 -7.12
C ILE A 208 -2.14 14.11 -7.98
N PHE A 209 -3.07 13.35 -7.42
CA PHE A 209 -4.18 12.74 -8.15
C PHE A 209 -5.52 13.44 -8.01
N ALA A 210 -5.56 14.68 -7.49
CA ALA A 210 -6.81 15.39 -7.22
C ALA A 210 -7.75 15.39 -8.43
N ASN A 211 -7.25 15.76 -9.61
CA ASN A 211 -8.05 15.77 -10.85
C ASN A 211 -8.57 14.37 -11.24
N CYS A 212 -7.77 13.31 -11.05
CA CYS A 212 -8.24 11.95 -11.30
C CYS A 212 -9.36 11.57 -10.32
N ILE A 213 -9.20 11.90 -9.05
CA ILE A 213 -10.20 11.65 -8.01
C ILE A 213 -11.50 12.41 -8.33
N GLU A 214 -11.43 13.64 -8.84
CA GLU A 214 -12.64 14.37 -9.26
C GLU A 214 -13.39 13.66 -10.39
N VAL A 215 -12.66 13.33 -11.45
CA VAL A 215 -13.26 12.94 -12.74
C VAL A 215 -13.67 11.47 -12.78
N LEU A 216 -12.85 10.57 -12.24
CA LEU A 216 -13.12 9.14 -12.30
C LEU A 216 -14.30 8.75 -11.41
N SER A 217 -15.04 7.71 -11.80
CA SER A 217 -16.08 7.13 -10.95
C SER A 217 -15.47 6.39 -9.74
N VAL A 218 -16.30 6.10 -8.73
CA VAL A 218 -15.84 5.32 -7.57
C VAL A 218 -15.46 3.91 -8.01
N GLU A 219 -16.22 3.34 -8.96
CA GLU A 219 -15.99 2.04 -9.57
C GLU A 219 -14.65 1.99 -10.31
N GLU A 220 -14.34 3.00 -11.13
CA GLU A 220 -13.05 3.07 -11.86
C GLU A 220 -11.86 3.11 -10.90
N ILE A 221 -11.93 3.93 -9.84
CA ILE A 221 -10.88 3.98 -8.82
C ILE A 221 -10.75 2.66 -8.07
N ALA A 222 -11.88 2.00 -7.75
CA ALA A 222 -11.88 0.69 -7.10
C ALA A 222 -11.30 -0.41 -8.00
N PHE A 223 -11.60 -0.38 -9.30
CA PHE A 223 -11.03 -1.32 -10.26
C PHE A 223 -9.54 -1.11 -10.47
N HIS A 224 -9.05 0.13 -10.50
CA HIS A 224 -7.61 0.38 -10.49
C HIS A 224 -6.94 -0.14 -9.22
N LEU A 225 -7.53 0.04 -8.04
CA LEU A 225 -7.01 -0.59 -6.82
C LEU A 225 -6.90 -2.12 -6.97
N LEU A 226 -7.92 -2.77 -7.51
CA LEU A 226 -7.89 -4.23 -7.71
C LEU A 226 -6.88 -4.67 -8.77
N GLU A 227 -6.73 -3.89 -9.85
CA GLU A 227 -5.73 -4.07 -10.90
C GLU A 227 -4.32 -4.08 -10.29
N GLU A 228 -3.94 -3.03 -9.54
CA GLU A 228 -2.60 -2.97 -8.92
C GLU A 228 -2.36 -4.09 -7.91
N VAL A 229 -3.40 -4.49 -7.18
CA VAL A 229 -3.31 -5.65 -6.27
C VAL A 229 -3.03 -6.94 -7.06
N GLY A 230 -3.61 -7.07 -8.24
CA GLY A 230 -3.27 -8.13 -9.21
C GLY A 230 -1.83 -8.02 -9.72
N GLU A 231 -1.35 -6.82 -10.03
CA GLU A 231 0.02 -6.59 -10.53
C GLU A 231 1.10 -6.92 -9.48
N VAL A 232 0.86 -6.56 -8.21
CA VAL A 232 1.72 -7.00 -7.10
C VAL A 232 1.70 -8.53 -6.98
N SER A 233 0.53 -9.18 -7.12
CA SER A 233 0.42 -10.64 -7.07
C SER A 233 1.23 -11.32 -8.18
N LYS A 234 1.16 -10.77 -9.40
CA LYS A 234 1.94 -11.22 -10.56
C LYS A 234 3.44 -11.00 -10.36
N SER A 235 3.84 -9.84 -9.84
CA SER A 235 5.23 -9.51 -9.54
C SER A 235 5.81 -10.41 -8.44
N LEU A 236 5.01 -10.69 -7.41
CA LEU A 236 5.35 -11.62 -6.34
C LEU A 236 5.58 -13.03 -6.90
N ALA A 237 4.64 -13.56 -7.69
CA ALA A 237 4.79 -14.87 -8.34
C ALA A 237 6.03 -14.93 -9.24
N SER A 238 6.29 -13.88 -10.02
CA SER A 238 7.48 -13.77 -10.88
C SER A 238 8.79 -13.80 -10.08
N LEU A 239 8.82 -13.18 -8.89
CA LEU A 239 9.97 -13.23 -7.98
C LEU A 239 10.16 -14.62 -7.35
N TYR A 240 9.07 -15.35 -7.08
CA TYR A 240 9.13 -16.72 -6.56
C TYR A 240 9.61 -17.74 -7.60
N MET A 241 9.27 -17.53 -8.88
CA MET A 241 9.66 -18.44 -9.97
C MET A 241 11.12 -18.25 -10.41
N LEU A 242 11.80 -17.21 -9.97
CA LEU A 242 13.23 -17.04 -10.24
C LEU A 242 14.05 -18.00 -9.37
N ASP A 243 14.66 -19.00 -10.01
CA ASP A 243 15.60 -19.88 -9.31
C ASP A 243 16.82 -19.06 -8.88
N THR A 244 17.05 -18.99 -7.57
CA THR A 244 18.16 -18.24 -6.96
C THR A 244 19.29 -19.16 -6.53
N ARG A 245 19.21 -20.47 -6.83
CA ARG A 245 20.25 -21.45 -6.47
C ARG A 245 21.55 -21.22 -7.22
N GLU A 246 21.50 -20.59 -8.40
CA GLU A 246 22.67 -20.26 -9.20
C GLU A 246 22.99 -18.77 -9.10
N LEU A 247 24.19 -18.43 -8.60
CA LEU A 247 24.71 -17.07 -8.49
C LEU A 247 25.15 -16.51 -9.85
N ILE A 248 24.28 -16.59 -10.85
CA ILE A 248 24.53 -16.05 -12.19
C ILE A 248 24.34 -14.52 -12.13
N PRO A 249 25.35 -13.70 -12.51
CA PRO A 249 25.27 -12.24 -12.43
C PRO A 249 24.02 -11.64 -13.10
N ASP A 250 23.61 -12.18 -14.25
CA ASP A 250 22.43 -11.72 -14.98
C ASP A 250 21.12 -12.01 -14.22
N LEU A 251 21.00 -13.17 -13.55
CA LEU A 251 19.85 -13.49 -12.70
C LEU A 251 19.78 -12.59 -11.47
N ILE A 252 20.92 -12.21 -10.89
CA ILE A 252 20.97 -11.27 -9.77
C ILE A 252 20.46 -9.89 -10.22
N LYS A 253 20.86 -9.44 -11.41
CA LYS A 253 20.39 -8.19 -11.99
C LYS A 253 18.89 -8.24 -12.30
N GLU A 254 18.41 -9.31 -12.94
CA GLU A 254 16.98 -9.49 -13.23
C GLU A 254 16.15 -9.50 -11.95
N ARG A 255 16.57 -10.25 -10.93
CA ARG A 255 15.90 -10.26 -9.62
C ARG A 255 15.86 -8.87 -9.00
N ARG A 256 16.96 -8.11 -9.06
CA ARG A 256 17.00 -6.73 -8.56
C ARG A 256 15.99 -5.85 -9.31
N ASP A 257 15.95 -5.92 -10.63
CA ASP A 257 15.02 -5.13 -11.43
C ASP A 257 13.55 -5.48 -11.10
N LYS A 258 13.23 -6.78 -11.00
CA LYS A 258 11.90 -7.27 -10.57
C LYS A 258 11.52 -6.86 -9.14
N VAL A 259 12.47 -6.82 -8.21
CA VAL A 259 12.21 -6.31 -6.84
C VAL A 259 11.84 -4.83 -6.88
N ILE A 260 12.46 -4.05 -7.78
CA ILE A 260 12.11 -2.64 -7.89
C ILE A 260 10.74 -2.46 -8.54
N ASP A 261 10.41 -3.22 -9.59
CA ASP A 261 9.06 -3.18 -10.18
C ASP A 261 8.01 -3.62 -9.15
N PHE A 262 8.26 -4.69 -8.39
CA PHE A 262 7.42 -5.11 -7.26
C PHE A 262 7.21 -4.01 -6.21
N ALA A 263 8.27 -3.25 -5.88
CA ALA A 263 8.14 -2.11 -4.97
C ALA A 263 7.28 -0.98 -5.59
N GLU A 264 7.39 -0.73 -6.89
CA GLU A 264 6.53 0.23 -7.58
C GLU A 264 5.05 -0.16 -7.50
N GLU A 265 4.71 -1.42 -7.79
CA GLU A 265 3.32 -1.86 -7.73
C GLU A 265 2.76 -1.80 -6.30
N LEU A 266 3.59 -2.03 -5.27
CA LEU A 266 3.19 -1.81 -3.88
C LEU A 266 2.86 -0.34 -3.60
N ALA A 267 3.60 0.60 -4.19
CA ALA A 267 3.29 2.02 -4.07
C ALA A 267 1.98 2.38 -4.78
N ASP A 268 1.71 1.77 -5.93
CA ASP A 268 0.47 2.01 -6.68
C ASP A 268 -0.76 1.53 -5.91
N VAL A 269 -0.71 0.34 -5.28
CA VAL A 269 -1.77 -0.15 -4.36
C VAL A 269 -2.06 0.85 -3.25
N PHE A 270 -1.01 1.37 -2.59
CA PHE A 270 -1.20 2.40 -1.55
C PHE A 270 -1.84 3.66 -2.12
N SER A 271 -1.43 4.11 -3.31
CA SER A 271 -1.94 5.32 -3.93
C SER A 271 -3.42 5.23 -4.29
N TRP A 272 -3.87 4.09 -4.84
CA TRP A 272 -5.27 3.89 -5.18
C TRP A 272 -6.14 3.61 -3.96
N ALA A 273 -5.59 2.99 -2.91
CA ALA A 273 -6.30 2.85 -1.64
C ALA A 273 -6.59 4.23 -1.02
N VAL A 274 -5.60 5.13 -1.02
CA VAL A 274 -5.76 6.52 -0.57
C VAL A 274 -6.76 7.28 -1.46
N SER A 275 -6.67 7.12 -2.78
CA SER A 275 -7.55 7.79 -3.74
C SER A 275 -9.00 7.34 -3.63
N LEU A 276 -9.23 6.03 -3.42
CA LEU A 276 -10.57 5.46 -3.20
C LEU A 276 -11.19 6.02 -1.92
N LEU A 277 -10.41 6.10 -0.84
CA LEU A 277 -10.87 6.67 0.42
C LEU A 277 -11.30 8.13 0.24
N ALA A 278 -10.46 8.92 -0.44
CA ALA A 278 -10.77 10.32 -0.74
C ALA A 278 -12.06 10.44 -1.58
N LYS A 279 -12.23 9.62 -2.63
CA LYS A 279 -13.44 9.65 -3.46
C LYS A 279 -14.71 9.33 -2.67
N ILE A 280 -14.66 8.29 -1.82
CA ILE A 280 -15.81 7.88 -1.00
C ILE A 280 -16.20 9.00 -0.05
N TYR A 281 -15.25 9.68 0.59
CA TYR A 281 -15.58 10.79 1.49
C TYR A 281 -16.28 11.93 0.77
N ARG A 282 -15.79 12.32 -0.40
CA ARG A 282 -16.41 13.38 -1.19
C ARG A 282 -17.83 13.01 -1.61
N PHE A 283 -18.03 11.74 -1.98
CA PHE A 283 -19.37 11.23 -2.28
C PHE A 283 -20.31 11.31 -1.06
N LEU A 284 -19.82 10.94 0.13
CA LEU A 284 -20.59 11.01 1.38
C LEU A 284 -20.88 12.44 1.82
N GLU A 285 -19.93 13.36 1.68
CA GLU A 285 -20.10 14.80 1.96
C GLU A 285 -21.19 15.39 1.06
N CYS A 286 -21.13 15.18 -0.26
CA CYS A 286 -22.17 15.62 -1.18
C CYS A 286 -23.54 15.04 -0.84
N ALA A 287 -23.60 13.75 -0.46
CA ALA A 287 -24.86 13.11 -0.08
C ALA A 287 -25.43 13.70 1.23
N ALA A 288 -24.58 14.04 2.19
CA ALA A 288 -24.98 14.68 3.44
C ALA A 288 -25.49 16.11 3.22
N GLU A 289 -24.82 16.90 2.37
CA GLU A 289 -25.25 18.25 1.99
C GLU A 289 -26.62 18.22 1.29
N PHE A 290 -26.79 17.32 0.33
CA PHE A 290 -28.07 17.12 -0.36
C PHE A 290 -29.19 16.73 0.63
N ALA A 291 -28.93 15.78 1.53
CA ALA A 291 -29.91 15.39 2.54
C ALA A 291 -30.31 16.54 3.48
N ALA A 292 -29.34 17.41 3.84
CA ALA A 292 -29.59 18.57 4.69
C ALA A 292 -30.43 19.64 3.97
N GLU A 293 -30.17 19.90 2.69
CA GLU A 293 -30.87 20.91 1.89
C GLU A 293 -32.34 20.55 1.67
N TYR A 294 -32.62 19.30 1.31
CA TYR A 294 -33.97 18.92 0.90
C TYR A 294 -34.90 18.58 2.07
N LYS A 295 -34.42 18.53 3.32
CA LYS A 295 -35.18 18.12 4.53
C LYS A 295 -35.98 16.82 4.34
N THR A 296 -35.64 16.04 3.32
CA THR A 296 -36.38 14.86 2.93
C THR A 296 -35.78 13.67 3.66
N VAL A 297 -36.68 12.91 4.27
CA VAL A 297 -36.59 11.46 4.50
C VAL A 297 -36.07 11.00 5.87
N GLU A 298 -37.05 10.68 6.74
CA GLU A 298 -37.10 9.40 7.47
C GLU A 298 -36.47 8.27 6.64
N GLY A 299 -35.20 7.96 6.88
CA GLY A 299 -34.42 7.03 6.04
C GLY A 299 -33.12 7.60 5.49
N THR A 300 -32.64 8.74 6.02
CA THR A 300 -31.22 9.12 5.88
C THR A 300 -30.38 7.87 6.15
N PRO A 301 -29.52 7.43 5.23
CA PRO A 301 -28.74 6.21 5.43
C PRO A 301 -28.05 6.30 6.80
N GLU A 302 -28.21 5.30 7.67
CA GLU A 302 -27.46 5.18 8.96
C GLU A 302 -25.96 5.45 8.79
N LEU A 303 -25.50 5.26 7.55
CA LEU A 303 -24.26 5.68 6.91
C LEU A 303 -23.73 7.10 7.22
N VAL A 304 -24.59 8.11 7.44
CA VAL A 304 -24.17 9.49 7.77
C VAL A 304 -24.06 9.72 9.29
N ARG A 305 -24.58 8.82 10.15
CA ARG A 305 -24.54 9.03 11.61
C ARG A 305 -23.53 8.14 12.34
N GLY A 306 -23.04 7.08 11.70
CA GLY A 306 -22.18 6.09 12.34
C GLY A 306 -20.69 6.32 12.08
N ASN A 307 -19.97 6.96 13.01
CA ASN A 307 -18.50 7.07 13.13
C ASN A 307 -17.67 7.58 11.92
N LEU A 308 -18.20 7.57 10.69
CA LEU A 308 -17.52 8.02 9.48
C LEU A 308 -17.35 9.54 9.44
N ASP A 309 -18.19 10.31 10.14
CA ASP A 309 -18.03 11.76 10.33
C ASP A 309 -16.65 12.15 10.88
N ARG A 310 -16.02 11.24 11.63
CA ARG A 310 -14.69 11.42 12.22
C ARG A 310 -13.57 10.94 11.32
N THR A 311 -13.89 10.18 10.28
CA THR A 311 -12.89 9.61 9.40
C THR A 311 -12.67 10.53 8.21
N ARG A 312 -11.59 11.30 8.20
CA ARG A 312 -11.31 12.25 7.09
C ARG A 312 -10.12 11.84 6.24
N ASN A 313 -9.34 10.89 6.73
CA ASN A 313 -8.12 10.42 6.09
C ASN A 313 -7.80 8.99 6.55
N ILE A 314 -6.74 8.42 5.98
CA ILE A 314 -6.29 7.05 6.24
C ILE A 314 -5.89 6.81 7.70
N VAL A 315 -5.35 7.82 8.39
CA VAL A 315 -4.99 7.75 9.81
C VAL A 315 -6.25 7.63 10.65
N ASP A 316 -7.24 8.50 10.42
CA ASP A 316 -8.51 8.42 11.14
C ASP A 316 -9.19 7.08 10.90
N LEU A 317 -9.07 6.51 9.69
CA LEU A 317 -9.69 5.24 9.32
C LEU A 317 -9.10 4.08 10.12
N ILE A 318 -7.77 4.01 10.20
CA ILE A 318 -7.06 3.03 11.01
C ILE A 318 -7.46 3.18 12.49
N TRP A 319 -7.46 4.40 13.02
CA TRP A 319 -7.77 4.65 14.43
C TRP A 319 -9.23 4.39 14.78
N THR A 320 -10.16 4.62 13.85
CA THR A 320 -11.58 4.30 14.05
C THR A 320 -11.80 2.81 14.26
N ILE A 321 -11.01 1.96 13.62
CA ILE A 321 -11.22 0.50 13.60
C ILE A 321 -10.32 -0.23 14.62
N TYR A 322 -9.05 0.14 14.66
CA TYR A 322 -8.01 -0.54 15.46
C TYR A 322 -7.55 0.28 16.66
N GLY A 323 -7.91 1.56 16.77
CA GLY A 323 -7.48 2.42 17.87
C GLY A 323 -8.10 2.05 19.22
N LYS A 324 -7.29 2.02 20.29
CA LYS A 324 -7.74 1.94 21.68
C LYS A 324 -6.80 2.73 22.59
N GLY A 325 -7.18 3.95 22.95
CA GLY A 325 -6.29 4.85 23.69
C GLY A 325 -5.11 5.29 22.83
N ALA A 326 -3.88 5.00 23.26
CA ALA A 326 -2.65 5.35 22.55
C ALA A 326 -2.01 4.16 21.78
N VAL A 327 -2.73 3.05 21.65
CA VAL A 327 -2.25 1.83 20.96
C VAL A 327 -3.23 1.35 19.90
N LEU A 328 -2.71 0.57 18.95
CA LEU A 328 -3.52 -0.18 17.99
C LEU A 328 -3.74 -1.60 18.51
N VAL A 329 -4.96 -2.10 18.42
CA VAL A 329 -5.37 -3.42 18.90
C VAL A 329 -6.08 -4.20 17.80
N CYS A 330 -6.22 -5.51 17.96
CA CYS A 330 -6.99 -6.30 17.01
C CYS A 330 -8.44 -5.80 16.92
N GLU A 331 -8.96 -5.60 15.70
CA GLU A 331 -10.35 -5.18 15.50
C GLU A 331 -11.36 -6.08 16.22
N GLN A 332 -11.09 -7.39 16.25
CA GLN A 332 -12.05 -8.41 16.69
C GLN A 332 -12.06 -8.62 18.20
N CYS A 333 -10.91 -8.87 18.83
CA CYS A 333 -10.82 -9.11 20.27
C CYS A 333 -10.45 -7.86 21.07
N LYS A 334 -10.01 -6.77 20.42
CA LYS A 334 -9.57 -5.51 21.07
C LYS A 334 -8.41 -5.70 22.05
N GLU A 335 -7.59 -6.74 21.82
CA GLU A 335 -6.37 -7.09 22.56
C GLU A 335 -5.11 -6.78 21.74
N LEU A 336 -3.99 -6.61 22.45
CA LEU A 336 -2.64 -6.42 21.93
C LEU A 336 -1.64 -7.15 22.86
N PRO A 337 -0.92 -8.19 22.39
CA PRO A 337 -1.10 -8.85 21.09
C PRO A 337 -2.48 -9.51 20.98
N CYS A 338 -2.92 -9.77 19.74
CA CYS A 338 -4.15 -10.48 19.43
C CYS A 338 -4.07 -11.92 19.97
N ASN A 339 -5.04 -12.33 20.79
CA ASN A 339 -5.23 -13.73 21.15
C ASN A 339 -6.07 -14.47 20.09
N PRO A 340 -5.47 -15.35 19.25
CA PRO A 340 -6.19 -16.03 18.18
C PRO A 340 -7.22 -17.06 18.68
N ASN A 341 -7.14 -17.45 19.96
CA ASN A 341 -8.11 -18.33 20.60
C ASN A 341 -9.26 -17.56 21.27
N HIS A 342 -9.24 -16.22 21.22
CA HIS A 342 -10.30 -15.41 21.79
C HIS A 342 -11.64 -15.73 21.10
N PRO A 343 -12.75 -15.90 21.85
CA PRO A 343 -14.06 -16.28 21.30
C PRO A 343 -14.56 -15.40 20.16
N ALA A 344 -14.18 -14.11 20.16
CA ALA A 344 -14.53 -13.16 19.10
C ALA A 344 -14.01 -13.55 17.70
N HIS A 345 -13.02 -14.44 17.61
CA HIS A 345 -12.52 -14.98 16.35
C HIS A 345 -13.29 -16.22 15.84
N LYS A 346 -14.17 -16.80 16.66
CA LYS A 346 -14.93 -18.00 16.27
C LYS A 346 -15.86 -17.70 15.09
N GLY A 347 -15.79 -18.52 14.04
CA GLY A 347 -16.64 -18.39 12.85
C GLY A 347 -16.33 -17.20 11.92
N LYS A 348 -15.36 -16.35 12.28
CA LYS A 348 -14.83 -15.32 11.37
C LYS A 348 -13.69 -15.93 10.54
N ARG A 349 -13.15 -15.18 9.56
CA ARG A 349 -12.02 -15.56 8.66
C ARG A 349 -10.69 -15.86 9.41
N GLY A 350 -10.73 -16.51 10.57
CA GLY A 350 -9.63 -16.83 11.46
C GLY A 350 -8.67 -17.90 10.93
N LEU A 351 -8.84 -18.39 9.71
CA LEU A 351 -7.78 -19.11 9.00
C LEU A 351 -6.73 -18.16 8.44
N LEU A 352 -7.14 -16.93 8.08
CA LEU A 352 -6.24 -15.92 7.57
C LEU A 352 -5.76 -15.03 8.73
N ALA A 353 -6.62 -14.56 9.63
CA ALA A 353 -6.20 -13.73 10.76
C ALA A 353 -5.78 -14.57 11.99
N GLY A 354 -4.49 -14.56 12.32
CA GLY A 354 -3.95 -14.92 13.63
C GLY A 354 -3.79 -16.40 14.03
N LYS A 355 -4.42 -17.39 13.39
CA LYS A 355 -4.11 -18.81 13.71
C LYS A 355 -2.80 -19.24 13.04
N ARG A 356 -1.86 -19.77 13.83
CA ARG A 356 -0.68 -20.44 13.26
C ARG A 356 -1.18 -21.56 12.33
N LEU A 357 -0.76 -21.55 11.07
CA LEU A 357 -0.97 -22.71 10.21
C LEU A 357 -0.28 -23.91 10.88
N SER A 358 -0.91 -25.08 10.84
CA SER A 358 -0.26 -26.25 11.40
C SER A 358 1.04 -26.52 10.62
N PRO A 359 2.08 -27.08 11.28
CA PRO A 359 3.32 -27.43 10.59
C PRO A 359 3.06 -28.25 9.33
N GLU A 360 2.10 -29.19 9.37
CA GLU A 360 1.73 -30.03 8.23
C GLU A 360 1.18 -29.23 7.06
N VAL A 361 0.36 -28.20 7.30
CA VAL A 361 -0.15 -27.32 6.24
C VAL A 361 0.96 -26.46 5.66
N CYS A 362 1.85 -25.93 6.50
CA CYS A 362 3.03 -25.22 6.03
C CYS A 362 3.94 -26.12 5.19
N ASP A 363 4.18 -27.35 5.65
CA ASP A 363 5.03 -28.33 4.99
C ASP A 363 4.42 -28.78 3.66
N LEU A 364 3.10 -29.00 3.58
CA LEU A 364 2.41 -29.30 2.33
C LEU A 364 2.51 -28.14 1.31
N LEU A 365 2.36 -26.89 1.78
CA LEU A 365 2.49 -25.71 0.93
C LEU A 365 3.94 -25.51 0.44
N LEU A 366 4.92 -25.99 1.18
CA LEU A 366 6.34 -25.93 0.81
C LEU A 366 6.76 -27.14 -0.06
N GLN A 367 6.28 -28.35 0.22
CA GLN A 367 6.58 -29.59 -0.53
C GLN A 367 6.03 -29.57 -1.97
N GLY A 368 4.94 -28.83 -2.23
CA GLY A 368 4.43 -28.62 -3.60
C GLY A 368 5.43 -27.94 -4.55
N SER A 369 6.51 -27.35 -4.02
CA SER A 369 7.60 -26.75 -4.82
C SER A 369 8.70 -27.74 -5.24
N GLN A 370 8.62 -29.00 -4.80
CA GLN A 370 9.57 -30.07 -5.17
C GLN A 370 9.01 -31.04 -6.24
N ILE A 371 7.79 -30.82 -6.74
CA ILE A 371 7.22 -31.59 -7.86
C ILE A 371 7.54 -30.87 -9.17
N THR A 372 8.81 -30.89 -9.57
CA THR A 372 9.28 -30.67 -10.96
C THR A 372 10.65 -31.32 -11.12
#